data_AF-A0A7J6WKK0-F1
#
_entry.id   AF-A0A7J6WKK0-F1
#
_cell.length_a   1.000
_cell.length_b   1.000
_cell.length_c   1.000
_cell.angle_alpha   90.00
_cell.angle_beta   90.00
_cell.angle_gamma   90.00
#
_symmetry.space_group_name_H-M   'P 1'
#
loop_
_entity.id
_entity.type
_entity.pdbx_description
1 polymer ?
#
loop_
_entity_poly.entity_id
_entity_poly.type
_entity_poly.pdbx_seq_one_letter_code
_entity_poly.pdbx_strand_id
1 'polypeptide(L)'
;MEKSLITLDKGTVCSSWNYCGQRLASGSIDGTLSIFDSLDPNSSSFTRSSRLKVNETSIVKVVWIPPEYGDAVACICVDGTLSLWEECEQGTISQLPLKK
;
A
#
# COMPACT_ATOMS: atom_id res chain seq x y z
N MET A 1 6.54 -18.59 -20.08
CA MET A 1 7.55 -17.53 -20.00
C MET A 1 7.27 -16.77 -18.72
N GLU A 2 8.14 -16.90 -17.71
CA GLU A 2 8.00 -16.19 -16.44
C GLU A 2 8.63 -14.80 -16.60
N LYS A 3 7.86 -13.75 -16.32
CA LYS A 3 8.33 -12.37 -16.36
C LYS A 3 8.14 -11.77 -14.97
N SER A 4 9.25 -11.47 -14.30
CA SER A 4 9.19 -10.69 -13.06
C SER A 4 8.71 -9.27 -13.39
N LEU A 5 7.65 -8.82 -12.70
CA LEU A 5 7.09 -7.47 -12.86
C LEU A 5 7.79 -6.47 -11.94
N ILE A 6 8.11 -6.90 -10.72
CA ILE A 6 8.75 -6.09 -9.70
C ILE A 6 9.44 -6.97 -8.66
N THR A 7 10.58 -6.49 -8.16
CA THR A 7 11.24 -7.04 -6.97
C THR A 7 10.87 -6.18 -5.76
N LEU A 8 10.19 -6.77 -4.79
CA LEU A 8 9.81 -6.09 -3.55
C LEU A 8 11.00 -6.04 -2.57
N ASP A 9 10.91 -5.18 -1.56
CA ASP A 9 11.94 -5.06 -0.54
C ASP A 9 12.07 -6.36 0.27
N LYS A 10 13.28 -6.64 0.74
CA LYS A 10 13.51 -7.72 1.70
C LYS A 10 12.67 -7.48 2.95
N GLY A 11 12.00 -8.51 3.44
CA GLY A 11 11.10 -8.41 4.58
C GLY A 11 9.66 -8.05 4.22
N THR A 12 9.32 -7.94 2.93
CA THR A 12 7.91 -7.89 2.49
C THR A 12 7.20 -9.20 2.85
N VAL A 13 6.06 -9.11 3.52
CA VAL A 13 5.29 -10.25 4.04
C VAL A 13 3.89 -10.37 3.45
N CYS A 14 3.33 -9.30 2.89
CA CYS A 14 2.05 -9.32 2.20
C CYS A 14 1.99 -8.28 1.08
N SER A 15 1.07 -8.49 0.13
CA SER A 15 0.81 -7.55 -0.96
C SER A 15 -0.64 -7.60 -1.41
N SER A 16 -1.10 -6.53 -2.05
CA SER A 16 -2.47 -6.40 -2.54
C SER A 16 -2.54 -5.47 -3.74
N TRP A 17 -3.26 -5.88 -4.78
CA TRP A 17 -3.53 -5.08 -5.98
C TRP A 17 -4.72 -4.16 -5.75
N ASN A 18 -4.67 -2.95 -6.31
CA ASN A 18 -5.83 -2.11 -6.39
C ASN A 18 -6.84 -2.65 -7.42
N TYR A 19 -8.07 -2.11 -7.39
CA TYR A 19 -9.16 -2.57 -8.26
C TYR A 19 -8.79 -2.59 -9.76
N CYS A 20 -8.06 -1.57 -10.23
CA CYS A 20 -7.68 -1.42 -11.64
C CYS A 20 -6.43 -2.21 -12.04
N GLY A 21 -5.73 -2.87 -11.11
CA GLY A 21 -4.49 -3.59 -11.36
C GLY A 21 -3.30 -2.72 -11.76
N GLN A 22 -3.40 -1.40 -11.56
CA GLN A 22 -2.36 -0.42 -11.91
C GLN A 22 -1.49 -0.04 -10.72
N ARG A 23 -1.91 -0.40 -9.50
CA ARG A 23 -1.19 -0.12 -8.26
C ARG A 23 -1.06 -1.39 -7.42
N LEU A 24 0.11 -1.58 -6.84
CA LEU A 24 0.42 -2.66 -5.91
C LEU A 24 0.80 -2.04 -4.57
N ALA A 25 0.13 -2.45 -3.50
CA ALA A 25 0.55 -2.16 -2.14
C ALA A 25 1.28 -3.37 -1.55
N SER A 26 2.30 -3.12 -0.75
CA SER A 26 3.04 -4.17 -0.03
C SER A 26 3.27 -3.80 1.42
N GLY A 27 3.10 -4.76 2.33
CA GLY A 27 3.41 -4.61 3.75
C GLY A 27 4.66 -5.38 4.15
N SER A 28 5.47 -4.77 5.01
CA SER A 28 6.74 -5.31 5.51
C SER A 28 6.66 -5.76 6.97
N ILE A 29 7.59 -6.64 7.36
CA ILE A 29 7.78 -7.10 8.73
C ILE A 29 8.18 -5.99 9.70
N ASP A 30 8.78 -4.92 9.17
CA ASP A 30 9.14 -3.73 9.94
C ASP A 30 8.01 -2.70 10.02
N GLY A 31 6.78 -3.01 9.60
CA GLY A 31 5.67 -2.05 9.66
C GLY A 31 5.73 -0.96 8.59
N THR A 32 6.51 -1.17 7.51
CA THR A 32 6.51 -0.29 6.34
C THR A 32 5.46 -0.71 5.32
N LEU A 33 4.60 0.22 4.92
CA LEU A 33 3.72 0.13 3.76
C LEU A 33 4.41 0.79 2.56
N SER A 34 4.48 0.10 1.42
CA SER A 34 4.99 0.67 0.16
C SER A 34 3.94 0.55 -0.94
N ILE A 35 3.83 1.58 -1.77
CA ILE A 35 2.94 1.61 -2.93
C ILE A 35 3.79 1.69 -4.19
N PHE A 36 3.40 0.92 -5.19
CA PHE A 36 4.04 0.85 -6.49
C PHE A 36 3.00 1.06 -7.58
N ASP A 37 3.31 1.97 -8.50
CA ASP A 37 2.41 2.37 -9.56
C ASP A 37 3.00 1.98 -10.92
N SER A 38 2.13 1.58 -11.84
CA SER A 38 2.47 1.47 -13.25
C SER A 38 2.32 2.84 -13.91
N LEU A 39 3.41 3.33 -14.52
CA LEU A 39 3.41 4.60 -15.25
C LEU A 39 2.71 4.50 -16.62
N ASP A 40 2.51 3.28 -17.12
CA ASP A 40 1.87 3.02 -18.41
C ASP A 40 1.00 1.75 -18.31
N PRO A 41 -0.30 1.82 -18.60
CA PRO A 41 -1.21 0.66 -18.59
C PRO A 41 -0.75 -0.50 -19.48
N ASN A 42 0.04 -0.22 -20.52
CA ASN A 42 0.57 -1.21 -21.44
C ASN A 42 1.97 -1.71 -21.05
N SER A 43 2.59 -1.06 -20.06
CA SER A 43 3.90 -1.46 -19.55
C SER A 43 3.75 -2.40 -18.37
N SER A 44 4.60 -3.43 -18.35
CA SER A 44 4.68 -4.36 -17.22
C SER A 44 5.65 -3.88 -16.14
N SER A 45 5.88 -2.56 -16.03
CA SER A 45 6.90 -1.97 -15.17
C SER A 45 6.26 -1.17 -14.06
N PHE A 46 6.59 -1.53 -12.81
CA PHE A 46 6.12 -0.84 -11.62
C PHE A 46 7.26 -0.08 -10.96
N THR A 47 6.99 1.15 -10.52
CA THR A 47 7.92 1.98 -9.76
C THR A 47 7.34 2.34 -8.41
N ARG A 48 8.18 2.40 -7.38
CA ARG A 48 7.73 2.80 -6.04
C ARG A 48 7.36 4.27 -6.03
N SER A 49 6.10 4.57 -5.75
CA SER A 49 5.59 5.92 -5.61
C SER A 49 5.60 6.39 -4.16
N SER A 50 5.28 5.50 -3.21
CA SER A 50 5.21 5.83 -1.78
C SER A 50 5.85 4.77 -0.90
N ARG A 51 6.43 5.22 0.22
CA ARG A 51 6.95 4.37 1.30
C ARG A 51 6.67 5.05 2.63
N LEU A 52 5.86 4.41 3.47
CA LEU A 52 5.39 4.96 4.73
C LEU A 52 5.63 3.95 5.87
N LYS A 53 6.25 4.41 6.95
CA LYS A 53 6.32 3.66 8.21
C LYS A 53 5.01 3.90 8.96
N VAL A 54 4.13 2.89 8.97
CA VAL A 54 2.81 2.98 9.63
C VAL A 54 2.84 2.45 11.06
N ASN A 55 3.75 1.51 11.36
CA ASN A 55 3.90 0.92 12.67
C ASN A 55 5.34 0.42 12.88
N GLU A 56 5.71 0.08 14.11
CA GLU A 56 6.95 -0.61 14.47
C GLU A 56 6.82 -2.14 14.42
N THR A 57 5.61 -2.67 14.19
CA THR A 57 5.34 -4.11 14.12
C THR A 57 4.99 -4.57 12.70
N SER A 58 5.09 -5.88 12.47
CA SER A 58 4.84 -6.49 11.15
C SER A 58 3.43 -6.22 10.64
N ILE A 59 3.32 -5.79 9.38
CA ILE A 59 2.04 -5.72 8.69
C ILE A 59 1.60 -7.14 8.34
N VAL A 60 0.40 -7.54 8.73
CA VAL A 60 -0.13 -8.89 8.45
C VAL A 60 -1.08 -8.91 7.27
N LYS A 61 -1.70 -7.78 6.93
CA LYS A 61 -2.60 -7.67 5.79
C LYS A 61 -2.66 -6.23 5.27
N VAL A 62 -2.79 -6.11 3.96
CA VAL A 62 -3.02 -4.85 3.24
C VAL A 62 -4.23 -5.03 2.33
N VAL A 63 -5.09 -4.02 2.27
CA VAL A 63 -6.26 -3.99 1.38
C VAL A 63 -6.39 -2.59 0.76
N TRP A 64 -6.73 -2.56 -0.52
CA TRP A 64 -7.18 -1.32 -1.15
C TRP A 64 -8.65 -1.11 -0.82
N ILE A 65 -8.98 0.14 -0.50
CA ILE A 65 -10.35 0.56 -0.33
C ILE A 65 -11.02 0.62 -1.72
N PRO A 66 -12.30 0.22 -1.86
CA PRO A 66 -13.00 0.34 -3.12
C PRO A 66 -13.00 1.79 -3.64
N PRO A 67 -12.82 2.01 -4.96
CA PRO A 67 -12.62 3.35 -5.53
C PRO A 67 -13.78 4.31 -5.28
N GLU A 68 -15.00 3.80 -5.04
CA GLU A 68 -16.16 4.62 -4.65
C GLU A 68 -16.02 5.32 -3.28
N TYR A 69 -15.06 4.90 -2.45
CA TYR A 69 -14.74 5.51 -1.16
C TYR A 69 -13.41 6.29 -1.17
N GLY A 70 -12.80 6.49 -2.34
CA GLY A 70 -11.54 7.22 -2.50
C GLY A 70 -10.33 6.32 -2.74
N ASP A 71 -9.18 6.96 -3.02
CA ASP A 71 -7.92 6.26 -3.24
C ASP A 71 -7.18 6.05 -1.92
N ALA A 72 -7.49 4.94 -1.27
CA ALA A 72 -6.99 4.64 0.06
C ALA A 72 -6.57 3.16 0.21
N VAL A 73 -5.66 2.94 1.15
CA VAL A 73 -5.13 1.63 1.52
C VAL A 73 -5.24 1.47 3.03
N ALA A 74 -5.84 0.37 3.46
CA ALA A 74 -5.84 -0.01 4.87
C ALA A 74 -4.86 -1.16 5.12
N CYS A 75 -4.26 -1.17 6.30
CA CYS A 75 -3.41 -2.26 6.74
C CYS A 75 -3.60 -2.55 8.23
N ILE A 76 -3.40 -3.81 8.59
CA ILE A 76 -3.41 -4.25 9.99
C ILE A 76 -2.04 -4.80 10.36
N CYS A 77 -1.62 -4.53 11.59
CA CYS A 77 -0.36 -4.99 12.14
C CYS A 77 -0.56 -6.11 13.17
N VAL A 78 0.53 -6.81 13.54
CA VAL A 78 0.50 -7.90 14.53
C VAL A 78 -0.06 -7.46 15.88
N ASP A 79 0.20 -6.22 16.28
CA ASP A 79 -0.31 -5.65 17.54
C ASP A 79 -1.81 -5.28 17.50
N GLY A 80 -2.49 -5.52 16.38
CA GLY A 80 -3.89 -5.20 16.16
C GLY A 80 -4.17 -3.77 15.71
N THR A 81 -3.12 -2.95 15.50
CA THR A 81 -3.28 -1.59 14.97
C THR A 81 -3.78 -1.63 13.54
N LEU A 82 -4.91 -0.97 13.29
CA LEU A 82 -5.44 -0.69 11.97
C LEU A 82 -5.03 0.72 11.56
N SER A 83 -4.39 0.86 10.41
CA SER A 83 -4.01 2.15 9.82
C SER A 83 -4.63 2.30 8.44
N LEU A 84 -5.22 3.46 8.18
CA LEU A 84 -5.74 3.87 6.89
C LEU A 84 -4.83 4.96 6.32
N TRP A 85 -4.38 4.75 5.08
CA TRP A 85 -3.63 5.72 4.32
C TRP A 85 -4.48 6.17 3.12
N GLU A 86 -4.67 7.48 2.98
CA GLU A 86 -5.42 8.08 1.89
C GLU A 86 -4.48 9.01 1.13
N GLU A 87 -4.47 8.89 -0.20
CA GLU A 87 -3.67 9.77 -1.04
C GLU A 87 -4.51 11.01 -1.39
N CYS A 88 -4.31 12.10 -0.65
CA CYS A 88 -4.91 13.37 -1.05
C CYS A 88 -4.14 13.97 -2.24
N GLU A 89 -4.82 14.16 -3.37
CA GLU A 89 -4.41 15.15 -4.37
C GLU A 89 -4.34 16.53 -3.67
N GLN A 90 -3.11 17.04 -3.46
CA GLN A 90 -2.73 18.38 -2.95
C GLN A 90 -3.86 19.25 -2.33
N GLY A 91 -3.84 19.61 -1.05
CA GLY A 91 -2.81 19.45 -0.05
C GLY A 91 -3.36 19.87 1.31
N THR A 92 -3.38 18.94 2.25
CA THR A 92 -3.29 19.14 3.70
C THR A 92 -3.17 17.74 4.28
N ILE A 93 -2.03 17.44 4.88
CA ILE A 93 -1.78 16.15 5.52
C ILE A 93 -2.58 16.13 6.82
N SER A 94 -3.59 15.28 6.91
CA SER A 94 -4.20 14.92 8.19
C SER A 94 -4.27 13.41 8.30
N GLN A 95 -3.44 12.84 9.18
CA GLN A 95 -3.73 11.55 9.76
C GLN A 95 -5.02 11.69 10.56
N LEU A 96 -6.11 11.09 10.08
CA LEU A 96 -7.36 11.06 10.82
C LEU A 96 -7.34 9.86 11.77
N PRO A 97 -7.40 10.07 13.10
CA PRO A 97 -7.61 8.96 14.02
C PRO A 97 -9.00 8.37 13.75
N LEU A 98 -9.07 7.04 13.60
CA LEU A 98 -10.32 6.29 13.54
C LEU A 98 -11.19 6.67 14.75
N LYS A 99 -12.26 7.43 14.51
CA LYS A 99 -13.28 7.68 15.53
C LYS A 99 -14.07 6.38 15.74
N LYS A 100 -14.18 6.00 17.01
CA LYS A 100 -14.93 4.85 17.53
C LYS A 100 -16.41 4.90 17.16
#